data_AF-A0A3D2IB77-F1
#
_entry.id   AF-A0A3D2IB77-F1
#
_cell.length_a   1.000
_cell.length_b   1.000
_cell.length_c   1.000
_cell.angle_alpha   90.00
_cell.angle_beta   90.00
_cell.angle_gamma   90.00
#
_symmetry.space_group_name_H-M   'P 1'
#
loop_
_entity.id
_entity.type
_entity.pdbx_description
1 polymer ?
#
loop_
_entity_poly.entity_id
_entity_poly.type
_entity_poly.pdbx_seq_one_letter_code
_entity_poly.pdbx_strand_id
1 'polypeptide(L)'
;IRASMGMYLVCKAIHQQTDIRVLLTGEISDELFGYKYTDFAPSAEEFQKEAVKRIRELHMYDVLRADRCISVNSLEARVPFGDLDFVEYVMSIDPEKKLNKYGVGKYLLRHAFEGDYLPHDILYREKAAFSDAVGHSMVDYLKEYAQSLYTDEEYERKRLAYTHAQPFTKESLLYREIFEKYYPGQSDMVVDFWMPNKAWKGCDVNDPSARVLSNYGASGK
;
A
#
# COMPACT_ATOMS: atom_id res chain seq x y z
N ILE A 1 6.29 5.21 -2.11
CA ILE A 1 6.60 6.60 -2.56
C ILE A 1 5.33 7.43 -2.70
N ARG A 2 4.43 7.15 -3.66
CA ARG A 2 3.17 7.91 -3.86
C ARG A 2 2.41 8.20 -2.55
N ALA A 3 2.08 7.15 -1.79
CA ALA A 3 1.38 7.29 -0.50
C ALA A 3 2.20 8.02 0.59
N SER A 4 3.54 7.96 0.52
CA SER A 4 4.44 8.60 1.49
C SER A 4 4.38 10.13 1.42
N MET A 5 4.10 10.69 0.24
CA MET A 5 4.05 12.15 0.05
C MET A 5 2.94 12.80 0.90
N GLY A 6 1.71 12.28 0.83
CA GLY A 6 0.61 12.82 1.62
C GLY A 6 0.83 12.62 3.13
N MET A 7 1.35 11.46 3.52
CA MET A 7 1.62 11.16 4.93
C MET A 7 2.71 12.09 5.48
N TYR A 8 3.80 12.31 4.74
CA TYR A 8 4.85 13.25 5.12
C TYR A 8 4.29 14.68 5.31
N LEU A 9 3.46 15.16 4.37
CA LEU A 9 2.90 16.50 4.44
C LEU A 9 1.94 16.68 5.61
N VAL A 10 1.07 15.68 5.89
CA VAL A 10 0.18 15.70 7.04
C VAL A 10 0.97 15.65 8.35
N CYS A 11 1.99 14.80 8.45
CA CYS A 11 2.85 14.72 9.64
C CYS A 11 3.61 16.03 9.88
N LYS A 12 4.10 16.66 8.81
CA LYS A 12 4.73 17.98 8.88
C LYS A 12 3.75 19.04 9.40
N ALA A 13 2.51 19.05 8.90
CA ALA A 13 1.48 19.97 9.37
C ALA A 13 1.15 19.74 10.85
N ILE A 14 0.98 18.49 11.29
CA ILE A 14 0.74 18.14 12.70
C ILE A 14 1.87 18.65 13.59
N HIS A 15 3.12 18.38 13.20
CA HIS A 15 4.30 18.83 13.94
C HIS A 15 4.39 20.36 14.07
N GLN A 16 4.03 21.09 13.00
CA GLN A 16 4.17 22.54 12.94
C GLN A 16 2.99 23.30 13.56
N GLN A 17 1.80 22.69 13.60
CA GLN A 17 0.55 23.39 13.92
C GLN A 17 -0.13 22.86 15.20
N THR A 18 0.40 21.80 15.80
CA THR A 18 -0.18 21.15 16.99
C THR A 18 0.90 20.68 17.96
N ASP A 19 0.51 20.34 19.19
CA ASP A 19 1.38 19.71 20.19
C ASP A 19 1.28 18.18 20.21
N ILE A 20 0.61 17.58 19.22
CA ILE A 20 0.46 16.12 19.13
C ILE A 20 1.81 15.48 18.85
N ARG A 21 2.15 14.44 19.61
CA ARG A 21 3.41 13.67 19.45
C ARG A 21 3.20 12.20 19.12
N VAL A 22 2.02 11.65 19.42
CA VAL A 22 1.72 10.23 19.21
C VAL A 22 0.52 10.11 18.29
N LEU A 23 0.66 9.34 17.22
CA LEU A 23 -0.38 9.08 16.22
C LEU A 23 -0.72 7.60 16.22
N LEU A 24 -2.02 7.28 16.24
CA LEU A 24 -2.51 5.94 15.95
C LEU A 24 -2.75 5.81 14.44
N THR A 25 -2.25 4.74 13.84
CA THR A 25 -2.40 4.47 12.40
C THR A 25 -3.03 3.11 12.17
N GLY A 26 -3.71 2.95 11.03
CA GLY A 26 -4.39 1.72 10.62
C GLY A 26 -3.56 0.81 9.71
N GLU A 27 -2.24 1.00 9.65
CA GLU A 27 -1.31 0.11 8.91
C GLU A 27 -1.46 -1.34 9.39
N ILE A 28 -1.02 -2.34 8.60
CA ILE A 28 -1.12 -3.79 8.91
C ILE A 28 -2.55 -4.36 8.79
N SER A 29 -3.59 -3.53 8.82
CA SER A 29 -4.98 -3.97 8.62
C SER A 29 -5.21 -4.63 7.26
N ASP A 30 -4.60 -4.12 6.19
CA ASP A 30 -4.77 -4.69 4.85
C ASP A 30 -4.02 -6.01 4.67
N GLU A 31 -2.83 -6.09 5.26
CA GLU A 31 -1.96 -7.26 5.27
C GLU A 31 -2.65 -8.44 5.99
N LEU A 32 -3.42 -8.15 7.04
CA LEU A 32 -4.15 -9.16 7.82
C LEU A 32 -5.52 -9.54 7.23
N PHE A 33 -6.29 -8.54 6.79
CA PHE A 33 -7.71 -8.71 6.42
C PHE A 33 -8.00 -8.56 4.92
N GLY A 34 -6.98 -8.25 4.12
CA GLY A 34 -7.05 -8.24 2.67
C GLY A 34 -6.96 -6.85 2.04
N TYR A 35 -6.25 -6.80 0.92
CA TYR A 35 -6.26 -5.68 -0.01
C TYR A 35 -7.43 -5.81 -1.01
N LYS A 36 -7.59 -4.85 -1.91
CA LYS A 36 -8.59 -4.97 -2.99
C LYS A 36 -8.27 -6.12 -3.95
N TYR A 37 -7.00 -6.41 -4.19
CA TYR A 37 -6.60 -7.53 -5.06
C TYR A 37 -6.80 -8.91 -4.41
N THR A 38 -6.93 -8.99 -3.08
CA THR A 38 -7.16 -10.27 -2.40
C THR A 38 -8.56 -10.82 -2.62
N ASP A 39 -9.48 -10.03 -3.19
CA ASP A 39 -10.75 -10.53 -3.72
C ASP A 39 -10.55 -11.49 -4.92
N PHE A 40 -9.39 -11.44 -5.59
CA PHE A 40 -9.02 -12.36 -6.67
C PHE A 40 -8.25 -13.60 -6.18
N ALA A 41 -8.09 -13.78 -4.87
CA ALA A 41 -7.44 -14.97 -4.32
C ALA A 41 -8.15 -16.25 -4.81
N PRO A 42 -7.42 -17.22 -5.41
CA PRO A 42 -8.04 -18.44 -5.94
C PRO A 42 -8.70 -19.33 -4.87
N SER A 43 -8.27 -19.22 -3.61
CA SER A 43 -8.79 -19.96 -2.46
C SER A 43 -8.48 -19.22 -1.16
N ALA A 44 -9.11 -19.64 -0.06
CA ALA A 44 -8.77 -19.18 1.29
C ALA A 44 -7.31 -19.45 1.65
N GLU A 45 -6.75 -20.58 1.20
CA GLU A 45 -5.35 -20.91 1.43
C GLU A 45 -4.41 -19.93 0.72
N GLU A 46 -4.70 -19.57 -0.53
CA GLU A 46 -3.91 -18.59 -1.27
C GLU A 46 -4.02 -17.19 -0.66
N PHE A 47 -5.21 -16.80 -0.18
CA PHE A 47 -5.37 -15.58 0.61
C PHE A 47 -4.47 -15.58 1.84
N GLN A 48 -4.44 -16.70 2.59
CA GLN A 48 -3.62 -16.83 3.79
C GLN A 48 -2.12 -16.77 3.48
N LYS A 49 -1.66 -17.45 2.42
CA LYS A 49 -0.26 -17.40 1.96
C LYS A 49 0.15 -15.97 1.60
N GLU A 50 -0.72 -15.24 0.92
CA GLU A 50 -0.48 -13.85 0.59
C GLU A 50 -0.42 -12.97 1.85
N ALA A 51 -1.35 -13.13 2.79
CA ALA A 51 -1.31 -12.40 4.07
C ALA A 51 0.01 -12.66 4.82
N VAL A 52 0.46 -13.92 4.94
CA VAL A 52 1.75 -14.27 5.56
C VAL A 52 2.92 -13.58 4.84
N LYS A 53 2.93 -13.61 3.50
CA LYS A 53 3.95 -12.94 2.69
C LYS A 53 3.97 -11.44 2.97
N ARG A 54 2.81 -10.78 2.94
CA ARG A 54 2.67 -9.34 3.17
C ARG A 54 3.11 -8.94 4.57
N ILE A 55 2.78 -9.74 5.59
CA ILE A 55 3.25 -9.54 6.97
C ILE A 55 4.78 -9.66 7.07
N ARG A 56 5.40 -10.65 6.39
CA ARG A 56 6.88 -10.76 6.40
C ARG A 56 7.56 -9.59 5.70
N GLU A 57 6.90 -9.01 4.70
CA GLU A 57 7.45 -7.94 3.88
C GLU A 57 7.11 -6.51 4.37
N LEU A 58 6.26 -6.35 5.39
CA LEU A 58 5.76 -5.04 5.86
C LEU A 58 6.88 -4.02 6.17
N HIS A 59 8.02 -4.52 6.65
CA HIS A 59 9.18 -3.71 7.05
C HIS A 59 9.88 -3.04 5.86
N MET A 60 9.61 -3.50 4.63
CA MET A 60 10.12 -2.92 3.39
C MET A 60 9.14 -1.93 2.74
N TYR A 61 7.85 -1.95 3.15
CA TYR A 61 6.78 -1.26 2.45
C TYR A 61 5.95 -0.34 3.37
N ASP A 62 4.79 -0.79 3.82
CA ASP A 62 3.79 0.03 4.51
C ASP A 62 4.29 0.57 5.85
N VAL A 63 4.93 -0.28 6.65
CA VAL A 63 5.51 0.14 7.93
C VAL A 63 6.79 0.97 7.73
N LEU A 64 7.57 0.71 6.68
CA LEU A 64 8.69 1.59 6.32
C LEU A 64 8.20 3.01 6.01
N ARG A 65 7.14 3.13 5.21
CA ARG A 65 6.50 4.41 4.89
C ARG A 65 6.01 5.09 6.17
N ALA A 66 5.23 4.39 6.99
CA ALA A 66 4.66 4.94 8.21
C ALA A 66 5.76 5.45 9.15
N ASP A 67 6.72 4.59 9.48
CA ASP A 67 7.81 4.94 10.37
C ASP A 67 8.61 6.14 9.86
N ARG A 68 9.11 6.12 8.61
CA ARG A 68 9.98 7.18 8.08
C ARG A 68 9.27 8.51 7.88
N CYS A 69 7.99 8.50 7.47
CA CYS A 69 7.24 9.74 7.26
C CYS A 69 6.81 10.40 8.58
N ILE A 70 6.57 9.61 9.62
CA ILE A 70 6.14 10.09 10.93
C ILE A 70 7.37 10.53 11.74
N SER A 71 8.39 9.69 11.84
CA SER A 71 9.59 9.95 12.66
C SER A 71 10.41 11.16 12.18
N VAL A 72 10.49 11.42 10.86
CA VAL A 72 11.19 12.61 10.32
C VAL A 72 10.56 13.92 10.80
N ASN A 73 9.30 13.88 11.25
CA ASN A 73 8.58 15.02 11.81
C ASN A 73 8.54 14.99 13.34
N SER A 74 9.43 14.24 14.01
CA SER A 74 9.46 14.11 15.49
C SER A 74 8.11 13.68 16.10
N LEU A 75 7.45 12.73 15.43
CA LEU A 75 6.21 12.10 15.88
C LEU A 75 6.46 10.59 16.08
N GLU A 76 5.67 9.98 16.95
CA GLU A 76 5.64 8.53 17.23
C GLU A 76 4.41 7.92 16.57
N ALA A 77 4.60 6.83 15.82
CA ALA A 77 3.51 6.03 15.27
C ALA A 77 3.21 4.85 16.22
N ARG A 78 1.93 4.62 16.50
CA ARG A 78 1.44 3.38 17.11
C ARG A 78 0.51 2.70 16.13
N VAL A 79 0.71 1.38 15.94
CA VAL A 79 -0.01 0.59 14.95
C VAL A 79 -0.76 -0.54 15.67
N PRO A 80 -2.00 -0.32 16.15
CA PRO A 80 -2.72 -1.33 16.93
C PRO A 80 -2.93 -2.66 16.20
N PHE A 81 -3.11 -2.64 14.87
CA PHE A 81 -3.19 -3.86 14.05
C PHE A 81 -1.88 -4.64 14.00
N GLY A 82 -0.75 -4.03 14.38
CA GLY A 82 0.57 -4.67 14.48
C GLY A 82 0.90 -5.22 15.86
N ASP A 83 -0.04 -5.19 16.80
CA ASP A 83 0.12 -5.86 18.09
C ASP A 83 0.32 -7.37 17.88
N LEU A 84 1.26 -7.97 18.61
CA LEU A 84 1.68 -9.35 18.37
C LEU A 84 0.55 -10.34 18.70
N ASP A 85 -0.16 -10.14 19.81
CA ASP A 85 -1.26 -11.00 20.23
C ASP A 85 -2.42 -10.89 19.24
N PHE A 86 -2.72 -9.67 18.78
CA PHE A 86 -3.73 -9.44 17.76
C PHE A 86 -3.39 -10.09 16.41
N VAL A 87 -2.14 -9.95 15.96
CA VAL A 87 -1.65 -10.58 14.72
C VAL A 87 -1.73 -12.10 14.84
N GLU A 88 -1.25 -12.68 15.93
CA GLU A 88 -1.30 -14.14 16.16
C GLU A 88 -2.75 -14.65 16.15
N TYR A 89 -3.65 -13.95 16.84
CA TYR A 89 -5.07 -14.25 16.82
C TYR A 89 -5.64 -14.24 15.40
N VAL A 90 -5.50 -13.14 14.65
CA VAL A 90 -6.07 -13.01 13.30
C VAL A 90 -5.46 -14.00 12.30
N MET A 91 -4.18 -14.34 12.46
CA MET A 91 -3.49 -15.31 11.61
C MET A 91 -3.90 -16.76 11.93
N SER A 92 -4.39 -17.04 13.14
CA SER A 92 -4.95 -18.34 13.53
C SER A 92 -6.39 -18.58 13.06
N ILE A 93 -7.12 -17.52 12.70
CA ILE A 93 -8.50 -17.62 12.22
C ILE A 93 -8.53 -18.39 10.89
N ASP A 94 -9.49 -19.30 10.78
CA ASP A 94 -9.82 -19.99 9.53
C ASP A 94 -9.93 -18.99 8.36
N PRO A 95 -9.06 -19.10 7.33
CA PRO A 95 -9.03 -18.12 6.26
C PRO A 95 -10.33 -18.05 5.45
N GLU A 96 -11.18 -19.08 5.48
CA GLU A 96 -12.51 -19.03 4.86
C GLU A 96 -13.40 -17.91 5.44
N LYS A 97 -13.18 -17.57 6.71
CA LYS A 97 -13.89 -16.48 7.39
C LYS A 97 -13.38 -15.10 6.99
N LYS A 98 -12.20 -15.01 6.37
CA LYS A 98 -11.59 -13.75 5.92
C LYS A 98 -11.96 -13.40 4.47
N LEU A 99 -12.34 -14.39 3.68
CA LEU A 99 -12.77 -14.19 2.29
C LEU A 99 -13.98 -13.26 2.21
N ASN A 100 -13.96 -12.38 1.22
CA ASN A 100 -15.03 -11.43 0.97
C ASN A 100 -16.32 -12.15 0.54
N LYS A 101 -17.42 -11.95 1.30
CA LYS A 101 -18.73 -12.58 1.01
C LYS A 101 -19.80 -11.60 0.47
N TYR A 102 -19.63 -10.29 0.67
CA TYR A 102 -20.65 -9.28 0.31
C TYR A 102 -20.17 -8.30 -0.78
N GLY A 103 -19.01 -8.55 -1.40
CA GLY A 103 -18.43 -7.67 -2.41
C GLY A 103 -17.74 -6.43 -1.84
N VAL A 104 -17.54 -6.35 -0.53
CA VAL A 104 -16.82 -5.27 0.15
C VAL A 104 -15.64 -5.86 0.91
N GLY A 105 -14.41 -5.50 0.50
CA GLY A 105 -13.18 -6.05 1.07
C GLY A 105 -13.04 -5.82 2.58
N LYS A 106 -12.17 -6.59 3.25
CA LYS A 106 -12.05 -6.68 4.72
C LYS A 106 -13.33 -7.18 5.41
N TYR A 107 -13.97 -8.17 4.82
CA TYR A 107 -15.24 -8.75 5.30
C TYR A 107 -15.24 -9.03 6.81
N LEU A 108 -14.27 -9.84 7.29
CA LEU A 108 -14.24 -10.25 8.69
C LEU A 108 -14.12 -9.05 9.64
N LEU A 109 -13.28 -8.09 9.30
CA LEU A 109 -13.08 -6.90 10.11
C LEU A 109 -14.34 -6.06 10.15
N ARG A 110 -15.00 -5.82 9.01
CA ARG A 110 -16.24 -5.05 8.98
C ARG A 110 -17.34 -5.73 9.78
N HIS A 111 -17.47 -7.05 9.61
CA HIS A 111 -18.45 -7.85 10.35
C HIS A 111 -18.23 -7.79 11.86
N ALA A 112 -16.96 -7.80 12.31
CA ALA A 112 -16.62 -7.69 13.74
C ALA A 112 -16.96 -6.30 14.35
N PHE A 113 -17.12 -5.27 13.52
CA PHE A 113 -17.46 -3.91 13.94
C PHE A 113 -18.91 -3.52 13.58
N GLU A 114 -19.76 -4.48 13.18
CA GLU A 114 -21.21 -4.27 13.06
C GLU A 114 -21.82 -3.87 14.41
N GLY A 115 -22.89 -3.06 14.36
CA GLY A 115 -23.51 -2.42 15.53
C GLY A 115 -23.22 -0.92 15.56
N ASP A 116 -23.02 -0.36 16.75
CA ASP A 116 -23.00 1.10 16.96
C ASP A 116 -21.57 1.69 17.08
N TYR A 117 -20.55 1.00 16.56
CA TYR A 117 -19.16 1.49 16.59
C TYR A 117 -18.87 2.55 15.53
N LEU A 118 -19.45 2.42 14.34
CA LEU A 118 -19.23 3.31 13.20
C LEU A 118 -20.53 3.53 12.43
N PRO A 119 -20.73 4.72 11.81
CA PRO A 119 -21.81 4.91 10.85
C PRO A 119 -21.78 3.86 9.74
N HIS A 120 -22.94 3.33 9.36
CA HIS A 120 -23.07 2.24 8.39
C HIS A 120 -22.39 2.56 7.05
N ASP A 121 -22.53 3.80 6.56
CA ASP A 121 -21.91 4.29 5.34
C ASP A 121 -20.37 4.33 5.42
N ILE A 122 -19.79 4.55 6.61
CA ILE A 122 -18.35 4.42 6.85
C ILE A 122 -17.94 2.95 6.95
N LEU A 123 -18.71 2.14 7.70
CA LEU A 123 -18.42 0.72 7.93
C LEU A 123 -18.43 -0.10 6.64
N TYR A 124 -19.26 0.26 5.66
CA TYR A 124 -19.32 -0.41 4.34
C TYR A 124 -18.81 0.45 3.19
N ARG A 125 -18.08 1.54 3.48
CA ARG A 125 -17.47 2.38 2.45
C ARG A 125 -16.52 1.59 1.57
N GLU A 126 -16.63 1.78 0.26
CA GLU A 126 -15.65 1.25 -0.69
C GLU A 126 -14.25 1.78 -0.38
N LYS A 127 -13.25 0.91 -0.55
CA LYS A 127 -11.86 1.26 -0.29
C LYS A 127 -11.33 2.19 -1.37
N ALA A 128 -10.85 3.36 -0.95
CA ALA A 128 -9.95 4.23 -1.70
C ALA A 128 -8.56 4.20 -1.02
N ALA A 129 -7.51 3.91 -1.78
CA ALA A 129 -6.15 3.92 -1.22
C ALA A 129 -5.72 5.35 -0.87
N PHE A 130 -4.76 5.50 0.05
CA PHE A 130 -4.33 6.82 0.51
C PHE A 130 -3.76 7.69 -0.63
N SER A 131 -2.95 7.10 -1.52
CA SER A 131 -2.46 7.79 -2.74
C SER A 131 -3.59 8.28 -3.63
N ASP A 132 -4.74 7.62 -3.55
CA ASP A 132 -5.88 7.91 -4.39
C ASP A 132 -6.81 8.95 -3.75
N ALA A 133 -6.92 8.92 -2.42
CA ALA A 133 -7.78 9.79 -1.63
C ALA A 133 -7.16 11.17 -1.34
N VAL A 134 -5.83 11.30 -1.35
CA VAL A 134 -5.13 12.59 -1.15
C VAL A 134 -5.27 13.52 -2.37
N GLY A 135 -5.69 12.99 -3.52
CA GLY A 135 -6.07 13.75 -4.71
C GLY A 135 -5.89 12.90 -5.96
N HIS A 136 -6.96 12.72 -6.74
CA HIS A 136 -6.92 11.88 -7.94
C HIS A 136 -5.79 12.25 -8.91
N SER A 137 -5.52 13.55 -9.01
CA SER A 137 -4.51 14.15 -9.88
C SER A 137 -3.06 13.97 -9.44
N MET A 138 -2.77 13.63 -8.17
CA MET A 138 -1.37 13.52 -7.71
C MET A 138 -0.63 12.40 -8.48
N VAL A 139 -1.27 11.23 -8.59
CA VAL A 139 -0.69 10.08 -9.30
C VAL A 139 -0.47 10.43 -10.77
N ASP A 140 -1.44 11.12 -11.38
CA ASP A 140 -1.38 11.51 -12.79
C ASP A 140 -0.26 12.54 -13.02
N TYR A 141 -0.11 13.54 -12.14
CA TYR A 141 1.00 14.50 -12.20
C TYR A 141 2.37 13.84 -12.04
N LEU A 142 2.50 12.83 -11.17
CA LEU A 142 3.77 12.11 -11.01
C LEU A 142 4.11 11.31 -12.27
N LYS A 143 3.12 10.68 -12.89
CA LYS A 143 3.28 9.97 -14.17
C LYS A 143 3.64 10.91 -15.30
N GLU A 144 2.94 12.04 -15.44
CA GLU A 144 3.22 13.07 -16.44
C GLU A 144 4.61 13.69 -16.25
N TYR A 145 4.98 13.98 -15.00
CA TYR A 145 6.29 14.49 -14.67
C TYR A 145 7.38 13.49 -15.08
N ALA A 146 7.24 12.21 -14.71
CA ALA A 146 8.18 11.18 -15.14
C ALA A 146 8.21 11.02 -16.67
N GLN A 147 7.06 11.09 -17.35
CA GLN A 147 6.98 11.03 -18.81
C GLN A 147 7.77 12.18 -19.47
N SER A 148 7.76 13.37 -18.87
CA SER A 148 8.50 14.54 -19.39
C SER A 148 10.02 14.44 -19.23
N LEU A 149 10.52 13.58 -18.35
CA LEU A 149 11.95 13.47 -18.02
C LEU A 149 12.70 12.45 -18.89
N TYR A 150 12.01 11.53 -19.55
CA TYR A 150 12.64 10.47 -20.33
C TYR A 150 11.97 10.31 -21.69
N THR A 151 12.77 10.25 -22.75
CA THR A 151 12.33 9.62 -24.01
C THR A 151 12.15 8.11 -23.81
N ASP A 152 11.42 7.45 -24.72
CA ASP A 152 11.22 5.99 -24.64
C ASP A 152 12.56 5.24 -24.82
N GLU A 153 13.42 5.71 -25.72
CA GLU A 153 14.75 5.15 -25.94
C GLU A 153 15.65 5.29 -24.71
N GLU A 154 15.65 6.46 -24.07
CA GLU A 154 16.42 6.67 -22.83
C GLU A 154 15.90 5.80 -21.69
N TYR A 155 14.58 5.69 -21.55
CA TYR A 155 13.96 4.84 -20.55
C TYR A 155 14.40 3.38 -20.72
N GLU A 156 14.27 2.82 -21.92
CA GLU A 156 14.68 1.42 -22.19
C GLU A 156 16.16 1.20 -21.92
N ARG A 157 17.03 2.10 -22.43
CA ARG A 157 18.46 2.01 -22.19
C ARG A 157 18.81 2.09 -20.69
N LYS A 158 18.21 3.03 -19.96
CA LYS A 158 18.52 3.26 -18.53
C LYS A 158 17.98 2.15 -17.64
N ARG A 159 16.75 1.66 -17.87
CA ARG A 159 16.18 0.60 -17.03
C ARG A 159 16.99 -0.69 -17.12
N LEU A 160 17.63 -0.98 -18.27
CA LEU A 160 18.46 -2.17 -18.47
C LEU A 160 19.78 -2.14 -17.68
N ALA A 161 20.19 -0.99 -17.14
CA ALA A 161 21.37 -0.90 -16.27
C ALA A 161 21.12 -1.47 -14.86
N TYR A 162 19.87 -1.66 -14.46
CA TYR A 162 19.50 -2.17 -13.14
C TYR A 162 19.16 -3.66 -13.21
N THR A 163 19.93 -4.50 -12.51
CA THR A 163 19.74 -5.95 -12.50
C THR A 163 18.79 -6.44 -11.40
N HIS A 164 18.77 -5.75 -10.25
CA HIS A 164 17.82 -5.98 -9.16
C HIS A 164 16.66 -4.99 -9.23
N ALA A 165 15.43 -5.43 -8.90
CA ALA A 165 14.21 -4.61 -8.90
C ALA A 165 14.16 -3.64 -10.10
N GLN A 166 14.16 -4.20 -11.31
CA GLN A 166 14.32 -3.44 -12.54
C GLN A 166 13.10 -2.52 -12.80
N PRO A 167 13.29 -1.20 -13.03
CA PRO A 167 12.17 -0.28 -13.22
C PRO A 167 11.31 -0.59 -14.45
N PHE A 168 10.02 -0.88 -14.28
CA PHE A 168 9.08 -1.24 -15.36
C PHE A 168 8.18 -0.09 -15.85
N THR A 169 8.38 1.14 -15.38
CA THR A 169 7.78 2.36 -15.93
C THR A 169 8.77 3.53 -15.82
N LYS A 170 8.55 4.63 -16.55
CA LYS A 170 9.33 5.86 -16.38
C LYS A 170 9.24 6.43 -14.96
N GLU A 171 8.10 6.28 -14.31
CA GLU A 171 7.91 6.70 -12.92
C GLU A 171 8.75 5.84 -11.96
N SER A 172 8.76 4.51 -12.13
CA SER A 172 9.64 3.67 -11.31
C SER A 172 11.12 3.88 -11.61
N LEU A 173 11.47 4.28 -12.84
CA LEU A 173 12.84 4.67 -13.19
C LEU A 173 13.24 5.96 -12.48
N LEU A 174 12.37 6.98 -12.49
CA LEU A 174 12.58 8.23 -11.74
C LEU A 174 12.86 7.96 -10.27
N TYR A 175 12.04 7.14 -9.64
CA TYR A 175 12.24 6.76 -8.24
C TYR A 175 13.53 6.00 -8.01
N ARG A 176 13.89 5.08 -8.91
CA ARG A 176 15.14 4.32 -8.83
C ARG A 176 16.36 5.23 -8.95
N GLU A 177 16.39 6.15 -9.90
CA GLU A 177 17.51 7.10 -10.06
C GLU A 177 17.65 8.02 -8.84
N ILE A 178 16.53 8.47 -8.26
CA ILE A 178 16.55 9.24 -7.00
C ILE A 178 17.11 8.40 -5.86
N PHE A 179 16.67 7.14 -5.72
CA PHE A 179 17.17 6.24 -4.69
C PHE A 179 18.68 6.01 -4.82
N GLU A 180 19.17 5.66 -6.01
CA GLU A 180 20.60 5.40 -6.28
C GLU A 180 21.48 6.64 -6.10
N LYS A 181 20.93 7.85 -6.27
CA LYS A 181 21.63 9.10 -5.95
C LYS A 181 21.97 9.21 -4.46
N TYR A 182 21.08 8.76 -3.57
CA TYR A 182 21.26 8.88 -2.13
C TYR A 182 21.78 7.60 -1.47
N TYR A 183 21.52 6.44 -2.07
CA TYR A 183 21.87 5.12 -1.55
C TYR A 183 22.46 4.22 -2.66
N PRO A 184 23.66 4.56 -3.18
CA PRO A 184 24.24 3.82 -4.31
C PRO A 184 24.43 2.33 -3.99
N GLY A 185 23.89 1.46 -4.84
CA GLY A 185 24.04 0.01 -4.74
C GLY A 185 23.26 -0.64 -3.59
N GLN A 186 22.32 0.07 -2.97
CA GLN A 186 21.56 -0.41 -1.81
C GLN A 186 20.18 -0.97 -2.19
N SER A 187 19.96 -1.32 -3.45
CA SER A 187 18.63 -1.72 -3.92
C SER A 187 18.09 -3.01 -3.26
N ASP A 188 18.98 -3.82 -2.66
CA ASP A 188 18.61 -5.05 -1.95
C ASP A 188 17.87 -4.78 -0.61
N MET A 189 17.72 -3.51 -0.20
CA MET A 189 16.87 -3.11 0.92
C MET A 189 15.39 -3.47 0.71
N VAL A 190 14.97 -3.71 -0.53
CA VAL A 190 13.63 -4.20 -0.88
C VAL A 190 13.74 -5.42 -1.78
N VAL A 191 12.78 -6.34 -1.68
CA VAL A 191 12.73 -7.52 -2.57
C VAL A 191 12.39 -7.12 -4.01
N ASP A 192 11.39 -6.26 -4.19
CA ASP A 192 10.98 -5.71 -5.48
C ASP A 192 10.09 -4.46 -5.24
N PHE A 193 9.54 -3.88 -6.29
CA PHE A 193 8.43 -2.95 -6.16
C PHE A 193 7.20 -3.67 -5.57
N TRP A 194 6.53 -3.04 -4.61
CA TRP A 194 5.25 -3.53 -4.10
C TRP A 194 4.22 -3.56 -5.24
N MET A 195 3.62 -4.72 -5.49
CA MET A 195 2.62 -4.96 -6.53
C MET A 195 1.59 -5.99 -6.07
N PRO A 196 0.36 -5.96 -6.61
CA PRO A 196 -0.59 -7.07 -6.50
C PRO A 196 0.05 -8.40 -6.91
N ASN A 197 -0.49 -9.51 -6.41
CA ASN A 197 0.01 -10.84 -6.76
C ASN A 197 -0.28 -11.15 -8.23
N LYS A 198 0.74 -11.01 -9.08
CA LYS A 198 0.65 -11.16 -10.54
C LYS A 198 0.18 -12.56 -11.00
N ALA A 199 0.31 -13.58 -10.16
CA ALA A 199 -0.16 -14.93 -10.48
C ALA A 199 -1.68 -15.06 -10.42
N TRP A 200 -2.38 -14.11 -9.79
CA TRP A 200 -3.83 -14.14 -9.67
C TRP A 200 -4.51 -13.45 -10.84
N LYS A 201 -5.66 -14.00 -11.25
CA LYS A 201 -6.42 -13.52 -12.40
C LYS A 201 -6.81 -12.05 -12.20
N GLY A 202 -6.44 -11.19 -13.15
CA GLY A 202 -6.75 -9.75 -13.11
C GLY A 202 -5.80 -8.91 -12.24
N CYS A 203 -4.70 -9.51 -11.74
CA CYS A 203 -3.71 -8.83 -10.91
C CYS A 203 -2.34 -8.63 -11.60
N ASP A 204 -2.16 -9.14 -12.82
CA ASP A 204 -0.97 -8.85 -13.63
C ASP A 204 -1.10 -7.47 -14.26
N VAL A 205 -0.65 -6.46 -13.50
CA VAL A 205 -0.76 -5.04 -13.84
C VAL A 205 0.60 -4.35 -13.70
N ASN A 206 0.76 -3.23 -14.38
CA ASN A 206 1.98 -2.39 -14.35
C ASN A 206 1.83 -1.15 -13.45
N ASP A 207 0.83 -1.13 -12.56
CA ASP A 207 0.65 -0.06 -11.57
C ASP A 207 0.28 -0.66 -10.21
N PRO A 208 0.88 -0.21 -9.09
CA PRO A 208 0.56 -0.71 -7.76
C PRO A 208 -0.81 -0.23 -7.24
N SER A 209 -1.42 0.78 -7.86
CA SER A 209 -2.72 1.30 -7.42
C SER A 209 -3.82 0.27 -7.63
N ALA A 210 -4.76 0.21 -6.69
CA ALA A 210 -5.95 -0.60 -6.87
C ALA A 210 -6.81 -0.12 -8.06
N ARG A 211 -6.61 1.11 -8.57
CA ARG A 211 -7.33 1.70 -9.70
C ARG A 211 -7.27 0.89 -11.00
N VAL A 212 -6.19 0.15 -11.20
CA VAL A 212 -6.00 -0.64 -12.41
C VAL A 212 -6.59 -2.06 -12.30
N LEU A 213 -7.15 -2.41 -11.13
CA LEU A 213 -7.82 -3.69 -10.92
C LEU A 213 -9.25 -3.63 -11.45
N SER A 214 -9.73 -4.72 -12.03
CA SER A 214 -11.07 -4.80 -12.62
C SER A 214 -12.22 -4.69 -11.62
N ASN A 215 -11.96 -4.95 -10.34
CA ASN A 215 -12.92 -4.77 -9.25
C ASN A 215 -12.84 -3.36 -8.62
N TYR A 216 -12.11 -2.42 -9.24
CA TYR A 216 -12.13 -1.03 -8.85
C TYR A 216 -13.50 -0.41 -9.21
N GLY A 217 -14.48 -0.59 -8.31
CA GLY A 217 -15.85 -0.09 -8.42
C GLY A 217 -15.99 1.43 -8.50
N ALA A 218 -17.16 1.95 -8.12
CA ALA A 218 -17.51 3.37 -8.25
C ALA A 218 -16.68 4.33 -7.36
N SER A 219 -15.72 3.82 -6.58
CA SER A 219 -14.78 4.59 -5.73
C SER A 219 -13.93 5.63 -6.47
N GLY A 220 -13.98 5.68 -7.81
CA GLY A 220 -13.34 6.71 -8.65
C GLY A 220 -14.30 7.64 -9.40
N LYS A 221 -15.59 7.62 -9.09
CA LYS A 221 -16.59 8.58 -9.60
C LYS A 221 -16.76 9.77 -8.66
#